data_AF-D8QQD7-F1
#
_entry.id   AF-D8QQD7-F1
#
_cell.length_a   1.000
_cell.length_b   1.000
_cell.length_c   1.000
_cell.angle_alpha   90.00
_cell.angle_beta   90.00
_cell.angle_gamma   90.00
#
_symmetry.space_group_name_H-M   'P 1'
#
loop_
_entity.id
_entity.type
_entity.pdbx_description
1 polymer ?
#
loop_
_entity_poly.entity_id
_entity_poly.type
_entity_poly.pdbx_seq_one_letter_code
_entity_poly.pdbx_strand_id
1 'polypeptide(L)'
;MSSLNEVQSWVASLDATLLPCLPARELQAADRSTHPSHHVDVERHAREFMEAAKQLQVFFIRVQHEHQPPKEELLKKEIAGLESELRAKDELIKRQKRLLQGWSDILKAQKLKHIHELERV
;
A
#
# COMPACT_ATOMS: atom_id res chain seq x y z
N MET A 1 5.85 -24.26 -2.01
CA MET A 1 5.73 -24.90 -0.68
C MET A 1 7.06 -24.95 0.10
N SER A 2 8.15 -24.37 -0.41
CA SER A 2 9.46 -24.34 0.29
C SER A 2 9.64 -23.18 1.28
N SER A 3 8.89 -22.08 1.14
CA SER A 3 9.08 -20.85 1.91
C SER A 3 8.70 -20.94 3.39
N LEU A 4 7.69 -21.72 3.76
CA LEU A 4 7.26 -21.86 5.15
C LEU A 4 8.32 -22.57 5.99
N ASN A 5 8.93 -23.63 5.43
CA ASN A 5 9.96 -24.41 6.11
C ASN A 5 11.26 -23.60 6.28
N GLU A 6 11.58 -22.73 5.32
CA GLU A 6 12.72 -21.79 5.40
C GLU A 6 12.48 -20.71 6.46
N VAL A 7 11.29 -20.12 6.53
CA VAL A 7 10.94 -19.17 7.59
C VAL A 7 10.98 -19.82 8.96
N GLN A 8 10.45 -21.04 9.09
CA GLN A 8 10.49 -21.80 10.34
C GLN A 8 11.93 -22.11 10.77
N SER A 9 12.83 -22.43 9.83
CA SER A 9 14.23 -22.70 10.16
C SER A 9 14.97 -21.44 10.59
N TRP A 10 14.72 -20.28 9.97
CA TRP A 10 15.29 -19.01 10.41
C TRP A 10 14.77 -18.57 11.77
N VAL A 11 13.48 -18.73 12.04
CA VAL A 11 12.90 -18.46 13.37
C VAL A 11 13.50 -19.40 14.42
N ALA A 12 13.62 -20.69 14.13
CA ALA A 12 14.25 -21.65 15.05
C ALA A 12 15.73 -21.32 15.30
N SER A 13 16.47 -20.88 14.26
CA SER A 13 17.85 -20.42 14.39
C SER A 13 17.97 -19.16 15.25
N LEU A 14 17.04 -18.22 15.09
CA LEU A 14 16.95 -17.00 15.88
C LEU A 14 16.71 -17.30 17.37
N ASP A 15 15.75 -18.18 17.67
CA ASP A 15 15.46 -18.61 19.05
C ASP A 15 16.65 -19.36 19.66
N ALA A 16 17.29 -20.24 18.90
CA ALA A 16 18.45 -21.02 19.36
C ALA A 16 19.68 -20.14 19.64
N THR A 17 19.85 -19.02 18.93
CA THR A 17 20.97 -18.08 19.12
C THR A 17 20.73 -17.07 20.23
N LEU A 18 19.47 -16.70 20.50
CA LEU A 18 19.10 -15.84 21.63
C LEU A 18 19.24 -16.54 22.98
N LEU A 19 18.82 -17.80 23.06
CA LEU A 19 18.73 -18.55 24.32
C LEU A 19 20.07 -18.66 25.10
N PRO A 20 21.25 -18.74 24.45
CA PRO A 20 22.56 -18.62 25.09
C PRO A 20 22.92 -17.23 25.62
N CYS A 21 22.37 -16.16 25.03
CA CYS A 21 22.70 -14.76 25.34
C CYS A 21 21.68 -14.08 26.28
N LEU A 22 20.76 -14.86 26.87
CA LEU A 22 19.79 -14.33 27.82
C LEU A 22 20.45 -14.12 29.19
N PRO A 23 20.19 -13.00 29.89
CA PRO A 23 20.83 -12.64 31.15
C PRO A 23 20.77 -13.73 32.23
N ALA A 24 19.72 -14.55 32.22
CA ALA A 24 19.54 -15.65 33.18
C ALA A 24 20.65 -16.72 33.08
N ARG A 25 21.20 -16.97 31.89
CA ARG A 25 22.22 -18.01 31.66
C ARG A 25 23.63 -17.52 32.00
N GLU A 26 23.90 -16.24 31.78
CA GLU A 26 25.18 -15.58 32.07
C GLU A 26 25.31 -15.23 33.56
N LEU A 27 24.22 -14.79 34.21
CA LEU A 27 24.17 -14.55 35.66
C LEU A 27 24.30 -15.85 36.47
N GLN A 28 23.87 -17.00 35.92
CA GLN A 28 24.00 -18.31 36.58
C GLN A 28 25.36 -19.00 36.32
N ALA A 29 26.04 -18.69 35.21
CA ALA A 29 27.35 -19.26 34.86
C ALA A 29 28.51 -18.58 35.61
N ALA A 30 28.38 -17.29 35.95
CA ALA A 30 29.40 -16.57 36.72
C ALA A 30 29.68 -17.18 38.12
N ASP A 31 28.73 -17.93 38.67
CA ASP A 31 28.84 -18.54 40.01
C ASP A 31 29.19 -20.05 39.96
N ARG A 32 29.29 -20.66 38.77
CA ARG A 32 29.63 -22.09 38.63
C ARG A 32 30.57 -22.34 37.45
N SER A 33 31.85 -22.43 37.80
CA SER A 33 32.96 -23.08 37.09
C SER A 33 33.97 -22.15 36.41
N THR A 34 35.19 -22.24 36.91
CA THR A 34 36.46 -21.87 36.28
C THR A 34 36.84 -22.84 35.14
N HIS A 35 35.86 -23.38 34.41
CA HIS A 35 36.08 -24.30 33.30
C HIS A 35 35.94 -23.59 31.94
N PRO A 36 36.98 -23.62 31.07
CA PRO A 36 36.99 -22.93 29.77
C PRO A 36 35.89 -23.39 28.79
N SER A 37 35.24 -24.53 29.05
CA SER A 37 34.17 -25.11 28.23
C SER A 37 32.80 -24.43 28.39
N HIS A 38 32.65 -23.49 29.33
CA HIS A 38 31.38 -22.81 29.62
C HIS A 38 31.31 -21.37 29.11
N HIS A 39 32.34 -20.88 28.40
CA HIS A 39 32.26 -19.57 27.76
C HIS A 39 31.36 -19.64 26.53
N VAL A 40 30.15 -19.07 26.66
CA VAL A 40 29.31 -18.76 25.51
C VAL A 40 30.05 -17.69 24.70
N ASP A 41 30.38 -18.01 23.44
CA ASP A 41 30.91 -17.03 22.49
C ASP A 41 29.78 -16.10 22.05
N VAL A 42 29.50 -15.10 22.87
CA VAL A 42 28.41 -14.13 22.67
C VAL A 42 28.54 -13.42 21.32
N GLU A 43 29.77 -13.14 20.86
CA GLU A 43 29.99 -12.48 19.57
C GLU A 43 29.56 -13.38 18.41
N ARG A 44 29.88 -14.68 18.48
CA ARG A 44 29.43 -15.64 17.47
C ARG A 44 27.91 -15.76 17.44
N HIS A 45 27.27 -15.90 18.60
CA HIS A 45 25.82 -16.00 18.67
C HIS A 45 25.13 -14.72 18.18
N ALA A 46 25.67 -13.54 18.51
CA ALA A 46 25.20 -12.27 17.98
C ALA A 46 25.31 -12.19 16.45
N ARG A 47 26.42 -12.68 15.87
CA ARG A 47 26.58 -12.76 14.40
C ARG A 47 25.54 -13.69 13.75
N GLU A 48 25.37 -14.89 14.29
CA GLU A 48 24.41 -15.88 13.77
C GLU A 48 22.96 -15.39 13.90
N PHE A 49 22.62 -14.73 15.02
CA PHE A 49 21.34 -14.07 15.23
C PHE A 49 21.06 -12.97 14.19
N MET A 50 22.01 -12.06 13.97
CA MET A 50 21.87 -10.98 13.00
C MET A 50 21.68 -11.51 11.58
N GLU A 51 22.36 -12.59 11.22
CA GLU A 51 22.23 -13.21 9.90
C GLU A 51 20.84 -13.86 9.71
N ALA A 52 20.34 -14.59 10.71
CA ALA A 52 18.98 -15.16 10.68
C ALA A 52 17.90 -14.07 10.62
N ALA A 53 18.05 -13.00 11.41
CA ALA A 53 17.15 -11.84 11.39
C ALA A 53 17.12 -11.15 10.02
N LYS A 54 18.29 -10.98 9.39
CA LYS A 54 18.42 -10.40 8.06
C LYS A 54 17.74 -11.26 7.00
N GLN A 55 17.87 -12.58 7.07
CA GLN A 55 17.23 -13.50 6.13
C GLN A 55 15.69 -13.40 6.21
N LEU A 56 15.14 -13.35 7.42
CA LEU A 56 13.71 -13.09 7.65
C LEU A 56 13.26 -11.72 7.11
N GLN A 57 14.04 -10.67 7.36
CA GLN A 57 13.74 -9.33 6.86
C GLN A 57 13.66 -9.29 5.33
N VAL A 58 14.64 -9.88 4.65
CA VAL A 58 14.66 -9.96 3.18
C VAL A 58 13.47 -10.76 2.65
N PHE A 59 13.11 -11.87 3.30
CA PHE A 59 11.95 -12.66 2.96
C PHE A 59 10.65 -11.84 3.05
N PHE A 60 10.43 -11.12 4.16
CA PHE A 60 9.24 -10.29 4.34
C PHE A 60 9.15 -9.15 3.33
N ILE A 61 10.27 -8.51 2.97
CA ILE A 61 10.31 -7.47 1.93
C ILE A 61 9.85 -8.04 0.57
N ARG A 62 10.31 -9.24 0.20
CA ARG A 62 9.89 -9.90 -1.04
C ARG A 62 8.40 -10.21 -1.06
N VAL A 63 7.90 -10.82 0.03
CA VAL A 63 6.48 -11.15 0.19
C VAL A 63 5.61 -9.90 0.14
N GLN A 64 6.04 -8.79 0.74
CA GLN A 64 5.35 -7.51 0.67
C GLN A 64 5.23 -6.99 -0.78
N HIS A 65 6.29 -7.13 -1.58
CA HIS A 65 6.26 -6.77 -3.00
C HIS A 65 5.39 -7.71 -3.84
N GLU A 66 5.35 -9.01 -3.53
CA GLU A 66 4.50 -9.99 -4.21
C GLU A 66 3.00 -9.76 -3.95
N HIS A 67 2.64 -9.29 -2.75
CA HIS A 67 1.24 -8.98 -2.40
C HIS A 67 0.78 -7.58 -2.80
N GLN A 68 1.69 -6.71 -3.29
CA GLN A 68 1.29 -5.41 -3.80
C GLN A 68 0.56 -5.63 -5.15
N PRO A 69 -0.68 -5.16 -5.33
CA PRO A 69 -1.37 -5.30 -6.59
C PRO A 69 -0.49 -4.71 -7.69
N PRO A 70 -0.31 -5.41 -8.82
CA PRO A 70 0.59 -4.96 -9.85
C PRO A 70 0.18 -3.56 -10.27
N LYS A 71 1.16 -2.71 -10.57
CA LYS A 71 0.92 -1.32 -10.99
C LYS A 71 -0.14 -1.24 -12.11
N GLU A 72 -0.16 -2.24 -12.98
CA GLU A 72 -1.18 -2.40 -14.03
C GLU A 72 -2.62 -2.51 -13.49
N GLU A 73 -2.86 -3.29 -12.42
CA GLU A 73 -4.20 -3.44 -11.84
C GLU A 73 -4.66 -2.15 -11.15
N LEU A 74 -3.75 -1.46 -10.47
CA LEU A 74 -4.03 -0.14 -9.88
C LEU A 74 -4.43 0.87 -10.97
N LEU A 75 -3.66 0.92 -12.05
CA LEU A 75 -3.95 1.79 -13.19
C LEU A 75 -5.28 1.44 -13.86
N LYS A 76 -5.63 0.15 -14.00
CA LYS A 76 -6.94 -0.27 -14.53
C LYS A 76 -8.10 0.24 -13.67
N LYS A 77 -7.98 0.17 -12.34
CA LYS A 77 -9.00 0.71 -11.42
C LYS A 77 -9.12 2.23 -11.53
N GLU A 78 -7.99 2.93 -11.63
CA GLU A 78 -7.97 4.38 -11.80
C GLU A 78 -8.60 4.81 -13.12
N ILE A 79 -8.24 4.17 -14.23
CA ILE A 79 -8.83 4.40 -15.55
C ILE A 79 -10.36 4.19 -15.51
N ALA A 80 -10.83 3.09 -14.92
CA ALA A 80 -12.26 2.82 -14.80
C ALA A 80 -12.99 3.91 -14.00
N GLY A 81 -12.36 4.42 -12.93
CA GLY A 81 -12.85 5.56 -12.17
C GLY A 81 -12.97 6.83 -13.01
N LEU A 82 -11.89 7.19 -13.72
CA LEU A 82 -11.84 8.36 -14.59
C LEU A 82 -12.85 8.28 -15.74
N GLU A 83 -13.02 7.12 -16.36
CA GLU A 83 -14.05 6.91 -17.40
C GLU A 83 -15.47 7.08 -16.86
N SER A 84 -15.74 6.64 -15.62
CA SER A 84 -17.03 6.84 -14.99
C SER A 84 -17.32 8.32 -14.73
N GLU A 85 -16.31 9.07 -14.28
CA GLU A 85 -16.41 10.50 -14.03
C GLU A 85 -16.61 11.27 -15.34
N LEU A 86 -15.87 10.90 -16.40
CA LEU A 86 -16.00 11.49 -17.72
C LEU A 86 -17.43 11.35 -18.24
N ARG A 87 -18.01 10.14 -18.19
CA ARG A 87 -19.40 9.89 -18.59
C ARG A 87 -20.39 10.76 -17.81
N ALA A 88 -20.20 10.91 -16.50
CA ALA A 88 -21.06 11.77 -15.68
C ALA A 88 -20.94 13.25 -16.08
N LYS A 89 -19.74 13.74 -16.35
CA LYS A 89 -19.52 15.13 -16.81
C LYS A 89 -20.12 15.37 -18.20
N ASP A 90 -20.00 14.43 -19.12
CA ASP A 90 -20.59 14.54 -20.46
C ASP A 90 -22.11 14.68 -20.39
N GLU A 91 -22.78 13.88 -19.56
CA GLU A 91 -24.23 13.98 -19.36
C GLU A 91 -24.63 15.31 -18.70
N LEU A 92 -23.83 15.82 -17.76
CA LEU A 92 -24.05 17.15 -17.18
C LEU A 92 -23.95 18.25 -18.24
N ILE A 93 -22.90 18.24 -19.06
CA ILE A 93 -22.69 19.20 -20.16
C ILE A 93 -23.86 19.12 -21.14
N LYS A 94 -24.31 17.92 -21.50
CA LYS A 94 -25.45 17.72 -22.41
C LYS A 94 -26.76 18.28 -21.85
N ARG A 95 -26.99 18.17 -20.53
CA ARG A 95 -28.15 18.80 -19.87
C ARG A 95 -28.04 20.33 -19.89
N GLN A 96 -26.89 20.87 -19.53
CA GLN A 96 -26.65 22.31 -19.52
C GLN A 96 -26.78 22.94 -20.92
N LYS A 97 -26.24 22.28 -21.96
CA LYS A 97 -26.40 22.72 -23.36
C LYS A 97 -27.88 22.82 -23.76
N ARG A 98 -28.72 21.85 -23.37
CA ARG A 98 -30.16 21.89 -23.65
C ARG A 98 -30.85 23.06 -22.94
N LEU A 99 -30.50 23.34 -21.68
CA LEU A 99 -31.06 24.47 -20.94
C LEU A 99 -30.69 25.81 -21.58
N LEU A 100 -29.41 25.99 -21.91
CA LEU A 100 -28.92 27.20 -22.58
C LEU A 100 -29.59 27.42 -23.94
N GLN A 101 -29.78 26.35 -24.70
CA GLN A 101 -30.49 26.42 -25.98
C GLN A 101 -31.95 26.86 -25.77
N GLY A 102 -32.67 26.25 -24.82
CA GLY A 102 -34.04 26.64 -24.50
C GLY A 102 -34.16 28.10 -24.07
N TRP A 103 -33.24 28.60 -23.24
CA TRP A 103 -33.20 30.01 -22.87
C TRP A 103 -32.90 30.93 -24.05
N SER A 104 -31.98 30.55 -24.93
CA SER A 104 -31.66 31.28 -26.15
C SER A 104 -32.90 31.43 -27.05
N ASP A 105 -33.66 30.35 -27.22
CA ASP A 105 -34.86 30.33 -28.05
C ASP A 105 -35.98 31.20 -27.46
N ILE A 106 -36.19 31.15 -26.14
CA ILE A 106 -37.15 32.02 -25.42
C ILE A 106 -36.76 33.49 -25.59
N LEU A 107 -35.49 33.84 -25.39
CA LEU A 107 -35.01 35.22 -25.52
C LEU A 107 -35.18 35.74 -26.94
N LYS A 108 -34.89 34.92 -27.96
CA LYS A 108 -35.11 35.28 -29.36
C LYS A 108 -36.59 35.50 -29.66
N ALA A 109 -37.47 34.62 -29.20
CA ALA A 109 -38.91 34.76 -29.39
C ALA A 109 -39.45 36.02 -28.71
N GLN A 110 -39.01 36.30 -27.48
CA GLN A 110 -39.41 37.51 -26.76
C GLN A 110 -38.89 38.78 -27.44
N LYS A 111 -37.64 38.78 -27.93
CA LYS A 111 -37.08 39.90 -28.70
C LYS A 111 -37.89 40.18 -29.96
N LEU A 112 -38.24 39.14 -30.72
CA LEU A 112 -39.04 39.28 -31.94
C LEU A 112 -40.44 39.84 -31.65
N LYS A 113 -41.08 39.35 -30.58
CA LYS A 113 -42.38 39.86 -30.14
C LYS A 113 -42.31 41.36 -29.83
N HIS A 114 -41.30 41.79 -29.07
CA HIS A 114 -41.11 43.20 -28.72
C HIS A 114 -40.82 44.09 -29.94
N ILE A 115 -40.03 43.62 -30.90
CA ILE A 115 -39.80 44.35 -32.16
C ILE A 115 -41.12 44.57 -32.90
N HIS A 116 -41.93 43.51 -33.04
CA HIS A 116 -43.20 43.60 -33.74
C HIS A 116 -44.20 44.52 -33.03
N GLU A 117 -44.21 44.53 -31.70
CA GLU A 117 -45.03 45.46 -30.92
C GLU A 117 -44.58 46.93 -31.10
N LEU A 118 -43.27 47.18 -31.17
CA LEU A 118 -42.72 48.52 -31.43
C LEU A 118 -43.00 49.02 -32.85
N GLU A 119 -42.99 48.14 -33.86
CA GLU A 119 -43.33 48.50 -35.25
C GLU A 119 -44.81 48.87 -35.43
N ARG A 120 -45.67 48.51 -34.48
CA ARG A 120 -47.11 48.79 -34.50
C ARG A 120 -47.51 50.13 -33.87
N VAL A 121 -46.61 50.78 -33.14
CA VAL A 121 -46.81 52.06 -32.45
C VAL A 121 -46.25 53.20 -33.31
#